data_AF-A0A7G3FHF4-F1
#
_entry.id   AF-A0A7G3FHF4-F1
#
_cell.length_a   1.000
_cell.length_b   1.000
_cell.length_c   1.000
_cell.angle_alpha   90.00
_cell.angle_beta   90.00
_cell.angle_gamma   90.00
#
_symmetry.space_group_name_H-M   'P 1'
#
loop_
_entity.id
_entity.type
_entity.pdbx_description
1 polymer ?
#
loop_
_entity_poly.entity_id
_entity_poly.type
_entity_poly.pdbx_seq_one_letter_code
_entity_poly.pdbx_strand_id
1 'polypeptide(L)' 'MSEEKRTEQKGERVKLSAKEAFDFGPVLGYFFRKKDPNRPSNFNLKVMHGINKISIIMFLIALTVMIVRFISRM' A
#
# COMPACT_ATOMS: atom_id res chain seq x y z
N MET A 1 8.97 -36.11 -32.60
CA MET A 1 7.50 -35.99 -32.58
C MET A 1 7.09 -35.95 -31.12
N SER A 2 6.34 -34.92 -30.71
CA SER A 2 5.99 -34.57 -29.31
C SER A 2 7.18 -33.95 -28.56
N GLU A 3 7.35 -32.63 -28.55
CA GLU A 3 6.88 -31.75 -27.46
C GLU A 3 6.73 -30.30 -27.94
N GLU A 4 6.09 -30.11 -29.09
CA GLU A 4 5.48 -28.81 -29.41
C GLU A 4 4.16 -28.70 -28.61
N LYS A 5 4.17 -27.99 -27.48
CA LYS A 5 3.02 -27.21 -27.00
C LYS A 5 3.34 -26.42 -25.72
N ARG A 6 2.99 -25.13 -25.78
CA ARG A 6 2.88 -24.12 -24.70
C ARG A 6 4.10 -23.26 -24.38
N THR A 7 4.62 -22.60 -25.40
CA THR A 7 5.24 -21.28 -25.22
C THR A 7 4.32 -20.20 -25.80
N GLU A 8 3.04 -20.24 -25.43
CA GLU A 8 2.10 -19.15 -25.69
C GLU A 8 1.29 -18.88 -24.41
N GLN A 9 1.89 -18.09 -23.52
CA GLN A 9 1.14 -17.29 -22.55
C GLN A 9 1.50 -15.82 -22.77
N LYS A 10 0.97 -15.33 -23.90
CA LYS A 10 0.28 -14.05 -24.05
C LYS A 10 0.64 -13.01 -22.98
N GLY A 11 1.50 -12.08 -23.36
CA GLY A 11 1.75 -10.84 -22.63
C GLY A 11 0.41 -10.19 -22.26
N GLU A 12 0.10 -10.25 -20.97
CA GLU A 12 -0.99 -9.50 -20.39
C GLU A 12 -0.57 -8.03 -20.47
N ARG A 13 -1.20 -7.29 -21.38
CA ARG A 13 -1.17 -5.83 -21.34
C ARG A 13 -1.83 -5.46 -20.02
N VAL A 14 -1.02 -5.24 -18.98
CA VAL A 14 -1.46 -4.61 -17.73
C VAL A 14 -1.99 -3.25 -18.13
N LYS A 15 -3.28 -3.18 -18.43
CA LYS A 15 -4.00 -1.93 -18.53
C LYS A 15 -3.99 -1.43 -17.10
N LEU A 16 -3.00 -0.59 -16.78
CA LEU A 16 -2.87 0.16 -15.54
C LEU A 16 -4.11 1.06 -15.41
N SER A 17 -5.23 0.42 -15.09
CA SER A 17 -6.55 1.01 -15.06
C SER A 17 -6.64 1.68 -13.71
N ALA A 18 -7.00 2.96 -13.71
CA ALA A 18 -7.19 3.75 -12.50
C ALA A 18 -8.07 3.02 -11.45
N LYS A 19 -8.95 2.10 -11.89
CA LYS A 19 -9.74 1.22 -11.01
C LYS A 19 -8.90 0.41 -10.02
N GLU A 20 -7.74 -0.12 -10.39
CA GLU A 20 -6.87 -0.86 -9.45
C GLU A 20 -6.14 0.07 -8.48
N ALA A 21 -5.86 1.31 -8.88
CA ALA A 21 -5.27 2.31 -7.98
C ALA A 21 -6.27 2.82 -6.92
N PHE A 22 -7.56 2.82 -7.24
CA PHE A 22 -8.64 3.18 -6.31
C PHE A 22 -9.35 1.97 -5.67
N ASP A 23 -8.91 0.74 -5.94
CA ASP A 23 -9.46 -0.45 -5.31
C ASP A 23 -8.88 -0.64 -3.89
N PHE A 24 -9.43 0.13 -2.95
CA PHE A 24 -9.03 0.08 -1.54
C PHE A 24 -9.66 -1.09 -0.77
N GLY A 25 -10.57 -1.86 -1.37
CA GLY A 25 -11.28 -2.95 -0.70
C GLY A 25 -10.35 -4.04 -0.14
N PRO A 26 -9.40 -4.56 -0.95
CA PRO A 26 -8.45 -5.56 -0.49
C PRO A 26 -7.50 -5.05 0.61
N VAL A 27 -7.04 -3.80 0.52
CA VAL A 27 -6.13 -3.20 1.50
C VAL A 27 -6.82 -2.93 2.83
N LEU A 28 -8.05 -2.40 2.84
CA LEU A 28 -8.82 -2.25 4.07
C LEU A 28 -9.05 -3.59 4.75
N GLY A 29 -9.44 -4.63 3.99
CA GLY A 29 -9.55 -6.00 4.51
C GLY A 29 -8.24 -6.53 5.11
N TYR A 30 -7.09 -6.18 4.54
CA TYR A 30 -5.78 -6.58 5.06
C TYR A 30 -5.41 -5.87 6.38
N PHE A 31 -5.76 -4.58 6.53
CA PHE A 31 -5.54 -3.83 7.78
C PHE A 31 -6.41 -4.32 8.94
N PHE A 32 -7.63 -4.81 8.67
CA PHE A 32 -8.53 -5.39 9.67
C PHE A 32 -8.34 -6.90 9.89
N ARG A 33 -7.54 -7.58 9.06
CA ARG A 33 -7.25 -9.02 9.22
C ARG A 33 -6.36 -9.22 10.44
N LYS A 34 -6.78 -10.12 11.35
CA LYS A 34 -6.05 -10.44 12.58
C LYS A 34 -4.59 -10.80 12.27
N LYS A 35 -3.68 -10.22 13.06
CA LYS A 35 -2.24 -10.46 12.92
C LYS A 35 -1.94 -11.91 13.27
N ASP A 36 -1.40 -12.64 12.31
CA ASP A 36 -0.96 -14.03 12.47
C ASP A 36 0.11 -14.11 13.58
N PRO A 37 -0.13 -14.86 14.67
CA PRO A 37 0.74 -14.90 15.84
C PRO A 37 2.08 -15.60 15.60
N ASN A 38 2.23 -16.37 14.51
CA ASN A 38 3.42 -17.19 14.27
C ASN A 38 4.54 -16.47 13.50
N ARG A 39 4.50 -15.14 13.40
CA ARG A 39 5.50 -14.36 12.65
C ARG A 39 6.69 -13.98 13.52
N PRO A 40 7.94 -14.25 13.09
CA PRO A 40 9.12 -13.86 13.84
C PRO A 40 9.12 -12.34 14.00
N SER A 41 9.12 -11.87 15.25
CA SER A 41 9.13 -10.44 15.55
C SER A 41 10.54 -9.88 15.37
N ASN A 42 10.96 -9.70 14.12
CA ASN A 42 12.23 -9.07 13.81
C ASN A 42 12.15 -7.59 14.23
N PHE A 43 12.97 -7.21 15.21
CA PHE A 43 13.03 -5.83 15.73
C PHE A 43 13.31 -4.82 14.59
N ASN A 44 14.12 -5.21 13.60
CA ASN A 44 14.38 -4.44 12.38
C ASN A 44 13.09 -4.07 11.62
N LEU A 45 12.11 -4.98 11.53
CA LEU A 45 10.83 -4.69 10.87
C LEU A 45 9.94 -3.75 11.69
N LYS A 46 10.01 -3.83 13.03
CA LYS A 46 9.31 -2.89 13.92
C LYS A 46 9.89 -1.48 13.81
N VAL A 47 11.21 -1.36 13.77
CA VAL A 47 11.91 -0.07 13.60
C VAL A 47 11.63 0.51 12.21
N MET A 48 11.71 -0.30 11.15
CA MET A 48 11.38 0.14 9.79
C MET A 48 9.94 0.66 9.68
N HIS A 49 8.98 -0.03 10.32
CA HIS A 49 7.60 0.44 10.39
C HIS A 49 7.42 1.67 11.30
N GLY A 50 8.21 1.79 12.37
CA GLY A 50 8.21 2.94 13.27
C GLY A 50 8.62 4.23 12.57
N ILE A 51 9.75 4.21 11.86
CA ILE A 51 10.24 5.36 11.09
C ILE A 51 9.20 5.78 10.03
N ASN A 52 8.62 4.83 9.30
CA ASN A 52 7.59 5.11 8.29
C ASN A 52 6.28 5.63 8.91
N LYS A 53 5.93 5.25 10.14
CA LYS A 53 4.76 5.79 10.84
C LYS A 53 5.02 7.24 11.28
N ILE A 54 6.22 7.55 11.75
CA ILE A 54 6.59 8.92 12.16
C ILE A 54 6.53 9.89 10.97
N SER A 55 7.01 9.47 9.79
CA SER A 55 6.95 10.31 8.59
C SER A 55 5.51 10.64 8.18
N ILE A 56 4.60 9.66 8.21
CA ILE A 56 3.18 9.87 7.92
C ILE A 56 2.56 10.83 8.94
N ILE A 57 2.86 10.70 10.23
CA ILE A 57 2.33 11.58 11.27
C ILE A 57 2.79 13.02 11.06
N MET A 58 4.09 13.25 10.83
CA MET A 58 4.62 14.59 10.57
C MET A 58 4.03 15.21 9.30
N PHE A 59 3.85 14.41 8.24
CA PHE A 59 3.19 14.83 7.02
C PHE A 59 1.73 15.22 7.27
N LEU A 60 0.98 14.41 8.03
CA LEU A 60 -0.42 14.71 8.35
C LEU A 60 -0.54 16.00 9.18
N ILE A 61 0.35 16.25 10.14
CA ILE A 61 0.35 17.50 10.91
C ILE A 61 0.56 18.69 9.97
N ALA A 62 1.58 18.64 9.10
CA ALA A 62 1.85 19.71 8.13
C ALA A 62 0.66 19.92 7.17
N LEU A 63 0.06 18.84 6.69
CA LEU A 63 -1.11 18.86 5.83
C LEU A 63 -2.33 19.48 6.54
N THR A 64 -2.59 19.10 7.78
CA THR A 64 -3.67 19.69 8.59
C THR A 64 -3.44 21.18 8.80
N VAL A 65 -2.23 21.61 9.16
CA VAL A 65 -1.90 23.02 9.33
C VAL A 65 -2.08 23.78 8.01
N MET A 66 -1.62 23.22 6.89
CA MET A 66 -1.79 23.81 5.55
C MET A 66 -3.28 23.99 5.21
N ILE A 67 -4.11 22.97 5.43
CA ILE A 67 -5.56 23.03 5.17
C ILE A 67 -6.24 24.05 6.07
N VAL A 68 -5.96 24.04 7.38
CA VAL A 68 -6.54 25.00 8.33
C VAL A 68 -6.13 26.42 7.98
N ARG A 69 -4.85 26.64 7.63
CA ARG A 69 -4.32 27.93 7.18
C ARG A 69 -4.99 28.39 5.89
N PHE A 70 -5.24 27.48 4.95
CA PHE A 70 -5.90 27.76 3.68
C PHE A 70 -7.36 28.17 3.89
N ILE A 71 -8.12 27.40 4.69
CA ILE A 71 -9.51 27.69 5.03
C ILE A 71 -9.64 28.99 5.83
N SER A 72 -8.74 29.24 6.79
CA SER A 72 -8.79 30.46 7.61
C SER A 72 -8.33 31.72 6.88
N ARG A 73 -7.70 31.58 5.70
CA ARG A 73 -7.20 32.69 4.88
C ARG A 73 -8.08 32.97 3.66
N MET A 74 -8.94 32.01 3.28
CA MET A 74 -10.13 32.27 2.46
C MET A 74 -11.18 32.99 3.30
#